data_AF-A0A8H7GML2-F1
#
_entry.id   AF-A0A8H7GML2-F1
#
_cell.length_a   1.000
_cell.length_b   1.000
_cell.length_c   1.000
_cell.angle_alpha   90.00
_cell.angle_beta   90.00
_cell.angle_gamma   90.00
#
_symmetry.space_group_name_H-M   'P 1'
#
loop_
_entity.id
_entity.type
_entity.pdbx_description
1 polymer ?
#
loop_
_entity_poly.entity_id
_entity_poly.type
_entity_poly.pdbx_seq_one_letter_code
_entity_poly.pdbx_strand_id
1 'polypeptide(L)'
;MAYLKIFNISAQTVGGEAIIDAVVSRTPIFVRTSNSSNGTLAGSLVLNNIKLIDVPTAVGVVGGDVVLKGGSKVIAAWAQGNVYQGTSGAATFTQSRIVDFDKPLSLLDGQGRIFGKTHPQYADHDVSQFVSVRSHGAKGDGKTDDTRAIQSILTKYACDKIVFFDAGTYIITDTITIPPGARIVGEAWSTIMASGKNFDDQAKPRVAVRVGEKGDHGVAEITDLLFSTRGPAAGAIIVEWNMHEPAGHKGAAGMWDTHFRIGGANGTDLGVAECPAGNLNDSCAGAYLALHLTCGSSAYLEGTWVWTADHDLDGDGQISVFSGRGVLSESNGPVWMIGAASEHHTLYQFNLIEARDHYMGTIQTETPYYQPIPAPPKPFSRNAKLHDPKFDNTTAAWALNVVDSHDIIVYGAGFYSFFQACRIHKISLNTPLIDTLLKL
;
A
#
# COMPACT_ATOMS: atom_id res chain seq x y z
N MET A 1 1.85 9.12 32.52
CA MET A 1 0.47 9.20 31.99
C MET A 1 0.09 10.67 31.83
N ALA A 2 0.30 11.23 30.64
CA ALA A 2 -0.21 12.54 30.28
C ALA A 2 -1.39 12.33 29.31
N TYR A 3 -2.60 12.56 29.79
CA TYR A 3 -3.79 12.55 28.94
C TYR A 3 -3.77 13.81 28.08
N LEU A 4 -3.44 13.65 26.80
CA LEU A 4 -3.60 14.71 25.81
C LEU A 4 -5.08 14.75 25.42
N LYS A 5 -5.80 15.76 25.91
CA LYS A 5 -7.15 16.11 25.44
C LYS A 5 -7.02 16.63 24.01
N ILE A 6 -7.25 15.76 23.04
CA ILE A 6 -7.42 16.13 21.63
C ILE A 6 -8.92 16.23 21.36
N PHE A 7 -9.33 17.25 20.60
CA PHE A 7 -10.68 17.61 20.16
C PHE A 7 -11.50 18.47 21.15
N ASN A 8 -11.54 19.77 20.86
CA ASN A 8 -12.57 20.67 21.36
C ASN A 8 -13.87 20.37 20.60
N ILE A 9 -14.94 20.00 21.32
CA ILE A 9 -16.19 19.42 20.81
C ILE A 9 -17.14 20.52 20.26
N SER A 10 -16.61 21.48 19.49
CA SER A 10 -17.40 22.57 18.89
C SER A 10 -16.95 22.99 17.48
N ALA A 11 -16.02 22.26 16.85
CA ALA A 11 -15.50 22.55 15.51
C ALA A 11 -15.50 21.29 14.64
N GLN A 12 -15.58 21.44 13.31
CA GLN A 12 -15.53 20.34 12.33
C GLN A 12 -14.26 19.50 12.57
N THR A 13 -14.41 18.20 12.88
CA THR A 13 -13.29 17.31 13.24
C THR A 13 -12.77 16.46 12.09
N VAL A 14 -13.57 16.30 11.04
CA VAL A 14 -13.17 15.55 9.84
C VAL A 14 -12.23 16.42 9.00
N GLY A 15 -11.01 15.93 8.77
CA GLY A 15 -9.99 16.60 7.96
C GLY A 15 -10.37 16.68 6.48
N GLY A 16 -10.81 15.55 5.93
CA GLY A 16 -11.50 15.50 4.66
C GLY A 16 -12.13 14.13 4.37
N GLU A 17 -12.93 14.10 3.30
CA GLU A 17 -13.45 12.87 2.69
C GLU A 17 -13.25 12.88 1.17
N ALA A 18 -12.80 11.75 0.61
CA ALA A 18 -12.75 11.51 -0.84
C ALA A 18 -13.74 10.38 -1.20
N ILE A 19 -14.80 10.69 -1.93
CA ILE A 19 -15.88 9.74 -2.26
C ILE A 19 -15.99 9.54 -3.77
N ILE A 20 -15.78 8.31 -4.22
CA ILE A 20 -15.87 7.90 -5.62
C ILE A 20 -16.93 6.80 -5.83
N ASP A 21 -17.60 6.81 -6.98
CA ASP A 21 -18.51 5.75 -7.45
C ASP A 21 -19.67 5.39 -6.51
N ALA A 22 -20.23 6.38 -5.81
CA ALA A 22 -21.35 6.16 -4.90
C ALA A 22 -22.72 6.25 -5.60
N VAL A 23 -23.67 5.42 -5.15
CA VAL A 23 -25.09 5.53 -5.51
C VAL A 23 -25.90 5.85 -4.26
N VAL A 24 -26.60 6.98 -4.26
CA VAL A 24 -27.38 7.47 -3.13
C VAL A 24 -28.83 7.62 -3.57
N SER A 25 -29.75 6.97 -2.87
CA SER A 25 -31.14 6.87 -3.31
C SER A 25 -32.12 7.19 -2.18
N ARG A 26 -33.05 8.11 -2.44
CA ARG A 26 -34.15 8.51 -1.56
C ARG A 26 -33.66 8.91 -0.17
N THR A 27 -32.55 9.64 -0.15
CA THR A 27 -31.92 10.16 1.07
C THR A 27 -32.11 11.67 1.13
N PRO A 28 -32.56 12.27 2.26
CA PRO A 28 -32.77 13.72 2.33
C PRO A 28 -31.52 14.56 2.04
N ILE A 29 -30.36 14.12 2.54
CA ILE A 29 -29.06 14.78 2.40
C ILE A 29 -28.00 13.71 2.18
N PHE A 30 -27.17 13.83 1.13
CA PHE A 30 -26.05 12.90 0.91
C PHE A 30 -24.87 13.21 1.86
N VAL A 31 -24.22 14.36 1.73
CA VAL A 31 -23.14 14.79 2.63
C VAL A 31 -23.58 15.99 3.45
N ARG A 32 -23.29 15.97 4.75
CA ARG A 32 -23.61 17.06 5.67
C ARG A 32 -22.40 17.44 6.52
N THR A 33 -21.93 18.68 6.37
CA THR A 33 -20.86 19.25 7.22
C THR A 33 -21.44 19.92 8.47
N SER A 34 -20.70 19.90 9.58
CA SER A 34 -21.14 20.55 10.83
C SER A 34 -21.08 22.07 10.76
N ASN A 35 -20.14 22.62 9.98
CA ASN A 35 -19.89 24.05 9.85
C ASN A 35 -19.68 24.45 8.38
N SER A 36 -20.01 25.70 8.05
CA SER A 36 -19.67 26.30 6.76
C SER A 36 -18.17 26.55 6.64
N SER A 37 -17.62 26.38 5.43
CA SER A 37 -16.21 26.64 5.13
C SER A 37 -15.89 28.14 4.94
N ASN A 38 -16.89 29.00 4.66
CA ASN A 38 -16.74 30.46 4.58
C ASN A 38 -15.56 30.96 3.71
N GLY A 39 -15.25 30.27 2.62
CA GLY A 39 -14.16 30.64 1.70
C GLY A 39 -12.77 30.18 2.11
N THR A 40 -12.64 29.38 3.17
CA THR A 40 -11.37 28.80 3.63
C THR A 40 -11.49 27.30 3.87
N LEU A 41 -10.37 26.58 3.82
CA LEU A 41 -10.35 25.14 4.06
C LEU A 41 -10.76 24.82 5.51
N ALA A 42 -11.88 24.11 5.66
CA ALA A 42 -12.39 23.60 6.94
C ALA A 42 -13.20 22.32 6.70
N GLY A 43 -12.51 21.19 6.51
CA GLY A 43 -13.07 19.92 6.04
C GLY A 43 -13.09 19.85 4.52
N SER A 44 -12.11 19.12 3.96
CA SER A 44 -12.04 18.86 2.51
C SER A 44 -13.14 17.88 2.09
N LEU A 45 -13.64 18.01 0.87
CA LEU A 45 -14.54 17.02 0.28
C LEU A 45 -14.27 16.91 -1.22
N VAL A 46 -14.01 15.71 -1.71
CA VAL A 46 -13.94 15.41 -3.14
C VAL A 46 -15.02 14.40 -3.48
N LEU A 47 -15.82 14.69 -4.51
CA LEU A 47 -16.88 13.81 -5.02
C LEU A 47 -16.59 13.48 -6.48
N ASN A 48 -16.58 12.20 -6.84
CA ASN A 48 -16.44 11.76 -8.22
C ASN A 48 -17.42 10.63 -8.56
N ASN A 49 -18.10 10.73 -9.71
CA ASN A 49 -19.10 9.78 -10.18
C ASN A 49 -20.19 9.40 -9.14
N ILE A 50 -20.84 10.42 -8.55
CA ILE A 50 -21.90 10.20 -7.55
C ILE A 50 -23.26 10.21 -8.23
N LYS A 51 -23.93 9.06 -8.25
CA LYS A 51 -25.30 8.92 -8.75
C LYS A 51 -26.31 9.19 -7.63
N LEU A 52 -27.06 10.28 -7.76
CA LEU A 52 -28.16 10.65 -6.88
C LEU A 52 -29.50 10.25 -7.51
N ILE A 53 -30.37 9.62 -6.72
CA ILE A 53 -31.74 9.26 -7.09
C ILE A 53 -32.67 9.82 -6.01
N ASP A 54 -33.41 10.87 -6.31
CA ASP A 54 -34.35 11.53 -5.39
C ASP A 54 -33.67 11.98 -4.07
N VAL A 55 -32.50 12.62 -4.19
CA VAL A 55 -31.73 13.15 -3.05
C VAL A 55 -31.76 14.68 -3.08
N PRO A 56 -32.64 15.38 -2.35
CA PRO A 56 -32.82 16.83 -2.51
C PRO A 56 -31.56 17.69 -2.30
N THR A 57 -30.71 17.31 -1.34
CA THR A 57 -29.46 18.01 -1.01
C THR A 57 -28.27 17.08 -1.19
N ALA A 58 -27.34 17.43 -2.08
CA ALA A 58 -26.11 16.65 -2.26
C ALA A 58 -25.08 16.98 -1.17
N VAL A 59 -24.84 18.27 -0.93
CA VAL A 59 -23.95 18.76 0.14
C VAL A 59 -24.67 19.87 0.89
N GLY A 60 -24.72 19.81 2.22
CA GLY A 60 -25.36 20.83 3.05
C GLY A 60 -24.65 21.04 4.40
N VAL A 61 -25.01 22.13 5.07
CA VAL A 61 -24.51 22.48 6.41
C VAL A 61 -25.61 22.22 7.46
N VAL A 62 -25.25 21.72 8.64
CA VAL A 62 -26.20 21.56 9.76
C VAL A 62 -26.86 22.91 10.08
N GLY A 63 -28.20 22.96 9.98
CA GLY A 63 -28.98 24.17 10.28
C GLY A 63 -28.68 25.36 9.36
N GLY A 64 -27.95 25.14 8.26
CA GLY A 64 -27.48 26.18 7.37
C GLY A 64 -27.77 25.88 5.90
N ASP A 65 -26.91 26.39 5.03
CA ASP A 65 -27.16 26.42 3.60
C ASP A 65 -27.01 25.06 2.91
N VAL A 66 -27.72 24.93 1.79
CA VAL A 66 -27.46 23.89 0.78
C VAL A 66 -26.28 24.34 -0.07
N VAL A 67 -25.14 23.71 0.15
CA VAL A 67 -23.87 23.98 -0.57
C VAL A 67 -23.93 23.45 -2.00
N LEU A 68 -24.47 22.25 -2.19
CA LEU A 68 -24.70 21.65 -3.50
C LEU A 68 -26.11 21.07 -3.54
N LYS A 69 -26.96 21.65 -4.39
CA LYS A 69 -28.31 21.11 -4.65
C LYS A 69 -28.20 19.69 -5.21
N GLY A 70 -29.05 18.79 -4.74
CA GLY A 70 -29.14 17.42 -5.25
C GLY A 70 -30.16 17.28 -6.39
N GLY A 71 -31.00 16.26 -6.30
CA GLY A 71 -32.01 15.82 -7.26
C GLY A 71 -31.79 14.36 -7.68
N SER A 72 -32.25 14.03 -8.88
CA SER A 72 -31.93 12.78 -9.58
C SER A 72 -30.95 13.09 -10.71
N LYS A 73 -29.64 12.86 -10.48
CA LYS A 73 -28.56 13.26 -11.38
C LYS A 73 -27.25 12.53 -11.06
N VAL A 74 -26.25 12.69 -11.93
CA VAL A 74 -24.87 12.28 -11.65
C VAL A 74 -24.02 13.52 -11.38
N ILE A 75 -23.30 13.53 -10.26
CA ILE A 75 -22.22 14.49 -9.99
C ILE A 75 -20.93 13.88 -10.53
N ALA A 76 -20.48 14.38 -11.69
CA ALA A 76 -19.28 13.87 -12.36
C ALA A 76 -18.02 14.14 -11.52
N ALA A 77 -17.74 15.40 -11.20
CA ALA A 77 -16.65 15.80 -10.31
C ALA A 77 -16.99 17.11 -9.57
N TRP A 78 -16.75 17.15 -8.26
CA TRP A 78 -16.99 18.32 -7.41
C TRP A 78 -16.01 18.34 -6.23
N ALA A 79 -15.58 19.52 -5.80
CA ALA A 79 -14.70 19.65 -4.65
C ALA A 79 -15.06 20.83 -3.74
N GLN A 80 -14.81 20.65 -2.44
CA GLN A 80 -14.70 21.67 -1.41
C GLN A 80 -13.29 21.64 -0.82
N GLY A 81 -12.51 22.69 -1.00
CA GLY A 81 -11.14 22.76 -0.47
C GLY A 81 -10.20 23.55 -1.39
N ASN A 82 -8.91 23.46 -1.11
CA ASN A 82 -7.88 24.14 -1.89
C ASN A 82 -7.49 23.31 -3.10
N VAL A 83 -7.63 23.88 -4.31
CA VAL A 83 -7.23 23.26 -5.58
C VAL A 83 -5.94 23.92 -6.08
N TYR A 84 -5.02 23.09 -6.58
CA TYR A 84 -3.74 23.48 -7.15
C TYR A 84 -3.62 23.00 -8.60
N GLN A 85 -2.81 23.67 -9.42
CA GLN A 85 -2.59 23.29 -10.82
C GLN A 85 -1.15 23.61 -11.26
N GLY A 86 -0.56 22.68 -12.02
CA GLY A 86 0.78 22.85 -12.59
C GLY A 86 1.84 23.01 -11.50
N THR A 87 2.75 23.96 -11.68
CA THR A 87 3.86 24.24 -10.76
C THR A 87 3.55 25.36 -9.76
N SER A 88 2.32 25.88 -9.74
CA SER A 88 1.94 26.98 -8.85
C SER A 88 1.72 26.48 -7.42
N GLY A 89 2.41 27.08 -6.45
CA GLY A 89 2.16 26.88 -5.03
C GLY A 89 0.93 27.64 -4.50
N ALA A 90 0.22 28.40 -5.34
CA ALA A 90 -0.95 29.18 -4.92
C ALA A 90 -2.22 28.33 -4.95
N ALA A 91 -2.90 28.23 -3.81
CA ALA A 91 -4.18 27.55 -3.67
C ALA A 91 -5.33 28.40 -4.22
N THR A 92 -6.30 27.74 -4.86
CA THR A 92 -7.63 28.31 -5.13
C THR A 92 -8.66 27.58 -4.29
N PHE A 93 -9.21 28.24 -3.27
CA PHE A 93 -10.35 27.66 -2.54
C PHE A 93 -11.54 27.51 -3.49
N THR A 94 -12.06 26.29 -3.56
CA THR A 94 -13.12 25.86 -4.47
C THR A 94 -14.23 25.22 -3.65
N GLN A 95 -15.48 25.53 -3.98
CA GLN A 95 -16.68 24.86 -3.45
C GLN A 95 -17.68 24.69 -4.60
N SER A 96 -17.24 23.99 -5.64
CA SER A 96 -17.92 23.95 -6.94
C SER A 96 -17.51 22.72 -7.76
N ARG A 97 -18.10 22.62 -8.96
CA ARG A 97 -17.67 21.63 -9.96
C ARG A 97 -16.20 21.89 -10.32
N ILE A 98 -15.42 20.82 -10.35
CA ILE A 98 -14.04 20.84 -10.87
C ILE A 98 -13.98 20.18 -12.25
N VAL A 99 -12.81 20.28 -12.90
CA VAL A 99 -12.51 19.50 -14.11
C VAL A 99 -12.54 18.03 -13.72
N ASP A 100 -13.31 17.23 -14.46
CA ASP A 100 -13.33 15.78 -14.26
C ASP A 100 -12.02 15.17 -14.77
N PHE A 101 -11.65 14.01 -14.26
CA PHE A 101 -10.46 13.30 -14.70
C PHE A 101 -10.84 12.04 -15.46
N ASP A 102 -10.23 11.87 -16.63
CA ASP A 102 -10.31 10.62 -17.37
C ASP A 102 -9.73 9.49 -16.51
N LYS A 103 -10.50 8.40 -16.42
CA LYS A 103 -10.08 7.14 -15.81
C LYS A 103 -9.79 6.15 -16.94
N PRO A 104 -8.57 5.61 -17.04
CA PRO A 104 -8.26 4.55 -17.99
C PRO A 104 -9.30 3.43 -17.97
N LEU A 105 -9.75 2.97 -19.15
CA LEU A 105 -10.72 1.88 -19.27
C LEU A 105 -10.20 0.57 -18.64
N SER A 106 -8.88 0.40 -18.58
CA SER A 106 -8.20 -0.69 -17.90
C SER A 106 -8.50 -0.71 -16.39
N LEU A 107 -8.75 0.45 -15.77
CA LEU A 107 -9.04 0.58 -14.34
C LEU A 107 -10.52 0.41 -13.98
N LEU A 108 -11.41 0.29 -14.97
CA LEU A 108 -12.87 0.34 -14.77
C LEU A 108 -13.55 -1.03 -14.87
N ASP A 109 -14.65 -1.20 -14.13
CA ASP A 109 -15.60 -2.29 -14.29
C ASP A 109 -16.53 -2.08 -15.49
N GLY A 110 -17.41 -3.06 -15.75
CA GLY A 110 -18.36 -3.00 -16.87
C GLY A 110 -19.41 -1.88 -16.77
N GLN A 111 -19.49 -1.20 -15.62
CA GLN A 111 -20.37 -0.07 -15.35
C GLN A 111 -19.64 1.27 -15.40
N GLY A 112 -18.33 1.27 -15.68
CA GLY A 112 -17.49 2.47 -15.74
C GLY A 112 -17.08 3.03 -14.38
N ARG A 113 -17.19 2.23 -13.30
CA ARG A 113 -16.68 2.55 -11.96
C ARG A 113 -15.27 2.00 -11.82
N ILE A 114 -14.47 2.50 -10.89
CA ILE A 114 -13.22 1.86 -10.49
C ILE A 114 -13.50 0.40 -10.17
N PHE A 115 -12.76 -0.49 -10.81
CA PHE A 115 -12.92 -1.92 -10.61
C PHE A 115 -12.65 -2.27 -9.14
N GLY A 116 -13.55 -3.06 -8.56
CA GLY A 116 -13.44 -3.56 -7.20
C GLY A 116 -13.63 -5.08 -7.17
N LYS A 117 -12.81 -5.77 -6.38
CA LYS A 117 -12.91 -7.20 -6.14
C LYS A 117 -12.59 -7.46 -4.68
N THR A 118 -13.55 -8.00 -3.94
CA THR A 118 -13.37 -8.36 -2.54
C THR A 118 -12.46 -9.58 -2.38
N HIS A 119 -11.91 -9.75 -1.19
CA HIS A 119 -11.21 -10.96 -0.74
C HIS A 119 -11.91 -12.25 -1.23
N PRO A 120 -11.24 -13.08 -2.09
CA PRO A 120 -11.77 -14.36 -2.54
C PRO A 120 -11.83 -15.41 -1.41
N GLN A 121 -13.04 -15.79 -0.96
CA GLN A 121 -13.21 -16.79 0.11
C GLN A 121 -13.43 -18.23 -0.40
N TYR A 122 -13.46 -18.43 -1.72
CA TYR A 122 -13.63 -19.74 -2.35
C TYR A 122 -14.83 -20.57 -1.85
N ALA A 123 -15.94 -19.91 -1.49
CA ALA A 123 -17.12 -20.55 -0.87
C ALA A 123 -17.73 -21.70 -1.68
N ASP A 124 -17.58 -21.68 -3.01
CA ASP A 124 -18.08 -22.72 -3.92
C ASP A 124 -17.09 -23.89 -4.13
N HIS A 125 -15.99 -23.97 -3.36
CA HIS A 125 -14.99 -25.03 -3.47
C HIS A 125 -15.12 -26.06 -2.35
N ASP A 126 -15.01 -27.34 -2.69
CA ASP A 126 -14.93 -28.43 -1.72
C ASP A 126 -13.56 -28.45 -1.03
N VAL A 127 -13.49 -28.96 0.20
CA VAL A 127 -12.22 -29.18 0.94
C VAL A 127 -11.21 -29.98 0.13
N SER A 128 -11.68 -30.92 -0.71
CA SER A 128 -10.81 -31.73 -1.58
C SER A 128 -10.07 -30.92 -2.66
N GLN A 129 -10.48 -29.67 -2.92
CA GLN A 129 -9.84 -28.74 -3.84
C GLN A 129 -8.73 -27.92 -3.18
N PHE A 130 -8.54 -28.05 -1.87
CA PHE A 130 -7.44 -27.44 -1.14
C PHE A 130 -6.29 -28.44 -0.97
N VAL A 131 -5.07 -27.91 -0.93
CA VAL A 131 -3.87 -28.70 -0.68
C VAL A 131 -3.01 -28.01 0.37
N SER A 132 -2.88 -28.65 1.54
CA SER A 132 -2.05 -28.15 2.66
C SER A 132 -0.56 -28.27 2.31
N VAL A 133 0.19 -27.18 2.50
CA VAL A 133 1.66 -27.18 2.37
C VAL A 133 2.32 -28.10 3.39
N ARG A 134 1.74 -28.21 4.60
CA ARG A 134 2.27 -29.07 5.67
C ARG A 134 2.15 -30.55 5.36
N SER A 135 1.03 -30.94 4.78
CA SER A 135 0.81 -32.31 4.27
C SER A 135 1.78 -32.70 3.15
N HIS A 136 2.46 -31.71 2.55
CA HIS A 136 3.42 -31.88 1.46
C HIS A 136 4.86 -31.55 1.87
N GLY A 137 5.14 -31.55 3.17
CA GLY A 137 6.51 -31.56 3.70
C GLY A 137 7.04 -30.22 4.17
N ALA A 138 6.35 -29.11 3.91
CA ALA A 138 6.71 -27.81 4.49
C ALA A 138 6.43 -27.84 6.01
N LYS A 139 7.39 -27.43 6.83
CA LYS A 139 7.29 -27.55 8.29
C LYS A 139 6.59 -26.35 8.92
N GLY A 140 6.83 -25.14 8.42
CA GLY A 140 6.26 -23.92 8.99
C GLY A 140 6.69 -23.69 10.45
N ASP A 141 7.86 -24.21 10.86
CA ASP A 141 8.36 -24.20 12.24
C ASP A 141 9.30 -23.02 12.54
N GLY A 142 9.50 -22.12 11.58
CA GLY A 142 10.39 -20.97 11.66
C GLY A 142 11.88 -21.33 11.62
N LYS A 143 12.26 -22.58 11.32
CA LYS A 143 13.65 -23.05 11.37
C LYS A 143 14.04 -23.87 10.16
N THR A 144 13.20 -24.84 9.79
CA THR A 144 13.43 -25.72 8.65
C THR A 144 13.34 -24.92 7.35
N ASP A 145 14.30 -25.15 6.46
CA ASP A 145 14.25 -24.62 5.10
C ASP A 145 13.14 -25.32 4.30
N ASP A 146 12.06 -24.61 4.07
CA ASP A 146 10.86 -25.07 3.38
C ASP A 146 10.86 -24.74 1.88
N THR A 147 11.92 -24.12 1.36
CA THR A 147 12.02 -23.61 -0.02
C THR A 147 11.61 -24.65 -1.05
N ARG A 148 12.20 -25.86 -0.97
CA ARG A 148 11.93 -26.93 -1.95
C ARG A 148 10.53 -27.51 -1.82
N ALA A 149 10.02 -27.65 -0.59
CA ALA A 149 8.68 -28.17 -0.36
C ALA A 149 7.62 -27.20 -0.91
N ILE A 150 7.79 -25.90 -0.63
CA ILE A 150 6.94 -24.83 -1.14
C ILE A 150 7.01 -24.73 -2.66
N GLN A 151 8.21 -24.72 -3.24
CA GLN A 151 8.33 -24.66 -4.70
C GLN A 151 7.66 -25.88 -5.35
N SER A 152 7.87 -27.07 -4.80
CA SER A 152 7.29 -28.30 -5.36
C SER A 152 5.75 -28.30 -5.32
N ILE A 153 5.13 -27.80 -4.25
CA ILE A 153 3.66 -27.76 -4.15
C ILE A 153 3.09 -26.69 -5.08
N LEU A 154 3.69 -25.51 -5.14
CA LEU A 154 3.27 -24.44 -6.06
C LEU A 154 3.35 -24.89 -7.51
N THR A 155 4.48 -25.47 -7.94
CA THR A 155 4.66 -25.97 -9.31
C THR A 155 3.66 -27.09 -9.65
N LYS A 156 3.35 -27.96 -8.69
CA LYS A 156 2.46 -29.10 -8.94
C LYS A 156 0.99 -28.71 -9.00
N TYR A 157 0.55 -27.74 -8.19
CA TYR A 157 -0.87 -27.52 -7.92
C TYR A 157 -1.40 -26.16 -8.34
N ALA A 158 -0.57 -25.23 -8.85
CA ALA A 158 -0.99 -23.88 -9.22
C ALA A 158 -2.28 -23.85 -10.06
N CYS A 159 -2.45 -24.74 -11.04
CA CYS A 159 -3.64 -24.78 -11.90
C CYS A 159 -4.76 -25.69 -11.43
N ASP A 160 -4.55 -26.49 -10.38
CA ASP A 160 -5.40 -27.65 -10.05
C ASP A 160 -6.08 -27.52 -8.68
N LYS A 161 -5.43 -26.86 -7.72
CA LYS A 161 -5.86 -26.76 -6.33
C LYS A 161 -5.60 -25.36 -5.77
N ILE A 162 -6.32 -25.04 -4.70
CA ILE A 162 -6.01 -23.90 -3.84
C ILE A 162 -4.93 -24.35 -2.86
N VAL A 163 -3.76 -23.70 -2.90
CA VAL A 163 -2.64 -24.01 -2.03
C VAL A 163 -2.88 -23.35 -0.67
N PHE A 164 -3.10 -24.17 0.34
CA PHE A 164 -3.39 -23.75 1.69
C PHE A 164 -2.10 -23.74 2.52
N PHE A 165 -1.65 -22.55 2.90
CA PHE A 165 -0.58 -22.36 3.85
C PHE A 165 -1.14 -22.44 5.27
N ASP A 166 -1.01 -23.61 5.88
CA ASP A 166 -1.30 -23.80 7.30
C ASP A 166 -0.58 -22.73 8.17
N ALA A 167 -1.11 -22.38 9.33
CA ALA A 167 -0.52 -21.33 10.17
C ALA A 167 0.93 -21.70 10.57
N GLY A 168 1.86 -20.75 10.45
CA GLY A 168 3.27 -20.99 10.76
C GLY A 168 4.24 -20.08 10.03
N THR A 169 5.53 -20.25 10.31
CA THR A 169 6.61 -19.48 9.67
C THR A 169 7.45 -20.40 8.80
N TYR A 170 7.40 -20.17 7.51
CA TYR A 170 8.06 -20.96 6.48
C TYR A 170 9.35 -20.26 6.04
N ILE A 171 10.51 -20.80 6.44
CA ILE A 171 11.79 -20.23 6.05
C ILE A 171 12.07 -20.60 4.60
N ILE A 172 12.37 -19.59 3.78
CA ILE A 172 12.93 -19.78 2.44
C ILE A 172 14.37 -19.24 2.40
N THR A 173 15.27 -20.01 1.82
CA THR A 173 16.68 -19.63 1.66
C THR A 173 17.06 -19.36 0.21
N ASP A 174 16.14 -19.61 -0.72
CA ASP A 174 16.24 -19.25 -2.13
C ASP A 174 14.87 -18.77 -2.66
N THR A 175 14.87 -18.15 -3.82
CA THR A 175 13.70 -17.69 -4.55
C THR A 175 12.68 -18.82 -4.73
N ILE A 176 11.44 -18.55 -4.37
CA ILE A 176 10.28 -19.34 -4.80
C ILE A 176 9.53 -18.58 -5.90
N THR A 177 9.08 -19.28 -6.94
CA THR A 177 8.22 -18.74 -7.99
C THR A 177 6.80 -19.27 -7.80
N ILE A 178 5.84 -18.35 -7.72
CA ILE A 178 4.39 -18.59 -7.78
C ILE A 178 3.97 -18.62 -9.26
N PRO A 179 3.57 -19.79 -9.81
CA PRO A 179 3.26 -19.92 -11.23
C PRO A 179 1.90 -19.30 -11.62
N PRO A 180 1.68 -19.04 -12.92
CA PRO A 180 0.35 -18.71 -13.45
C PRO A 180 -0.69 -19.77 -13.07
N GLY A 181 -1.87 -19.32 -12.70
CA GLY A 181 -2.99 -20.15 -12.25
C GLY A 181 -3.14 -20.22 -10.73
N ALA A 182 -2.08 -19.92 -9.99
CA ALA A 182 -2.01 -20.14 -8.55
C ALA A 182 -3.07 -19.39 -7.75
N ARG A 183 -3.65 -20.08 -6.77
CA ARG A 183 -4.51 -19.54 -5.72
C ARG A 183 -3.95 -19.98 -4.39
N ILE A 184 -3.65 -19.02 -3.52
CA ILE A 184 -2.94 -19.24 -2.27
C ILE A 184 -3.73 -18.60 -1.13
N VAL A 185 -3.95 -19.38 -0.08
CA VAL A 185 -4.70 -18.95 1.12
C VAL A 185 -3.88 -19.30 2.35
N GLY A 186 -3.67 -18.33 3.24
CA GLY A 186 -3.11 -18.54 4.57
C GLY A 186 -4.15 -18.89 5.63
N GLU A 187 -3.68 -19.24 6.82
CA GLU A 187 -4.51 -19.56 7.97
C GLU A 187 -4.16 -18.58 9.10
N ALA A 188 -4.80 -17.41 9.09
CA ALA A 188 -4.56 -16.31 10.03
C ALA A 188 -3.11 -15.75 10.03
N TRP A 189 -2.12 -16.52 10.48
CA TRP A 189 -0.72 -16.12 10.59
C TRP A 189 0.22 -17.06 9.82
N SER A 190 0.13 -17.02 8.48
CA SER A 190 0.98 -17.81 7.59
C SER A 190 2.08 -16.94 6.99
N THR A 191 3.31 -17.10 7.50
CA THR A 191 4.45 -16.24 7.15
C THR A 191 5.42 -16.95 6.21
N ILE A 192 5.71 -16.38 5.05
CA ILE A 192 6.87 -16.76 4.23
C ILE A 192 8.03 -15.82 4.58
N MET A 193 9.11 -16.39 5.10
CA MET A 193 10.22 -15.61 5.67
C MET A 193 11.53 -15.90 4.95
N ALA A 194 12.04 -14.93 4.21
CA ALA A 194 13.32 -15.03 3.53
C ALA A 194 14.48 -14.92 4.52
N SER A 195 15.46 -15.82 4.42
CA SER A 195 16.60 -15.86 5.34
C SER A 195 17.86 -16.41 4.68
N GLY A 196 19.02 -16.00 5.21
CA GLY A 196 20.32 -16.55 4.85
C GLY A 196 21.05 -15.75 3.77
N LYS A 197 22.26 -16.23 3.45
CA LYS A 197 23.27 -15.47 2.67
C LYS A 197 22.83 -15.03 1.28
N ASN A 198 21.83 -15.70 0.70
CA ASN A 198 21.29 -15.35 -0.62
C ASN A 198 20.55 -14.00 -0.62
N PHE A 199 20.15 -13.50 0.56
CA PHE A 199 19.35 -12.29 0.72
C PHE A 199 20.06 -11.19 1.51
N ASP A 200 21.35 -11.36 1.85
CA ASP A 200 22.08 -10.45 2.74
C ASP A 200 22.95 -9.40 1.99
N ASP A 201 23.21 -9.59 0.70
CA ASP A 201 24.10 -8.72 -0.07
C ASP A 201 23.33 -7.65 -0.87
N GLN A 202 23.30 -6.40 -0.37
CA GLN A 202 22.67 -5.28 -1.09
C GLN A 202 23.31 -4.96 -2.45
N ALA A 203 24.55 -5.39 -2.70
CA ALA A 203 25.20 -5.22 -4.00
C ALA A 203 24.76 -6.29 -5.01
N LYS A 204 24.13 -7.37 -4.54
CA LYS A 204 23.59 -8.48 -5.33
C LYS A 204 22.19 -8.82 -4.84
N PRO A 205 21.24 -7.88 -4.94
CA PRO A 205 19.89 -8.10 -4.43
C PRO A 205 19.23 -9.28 -5.16
N ARG A 206 18.46 -10.08 -4.43
CA ARG A 206 17.82 -11.29 -4.92
C ARG A 206 16.36 -11.34 -4.50
N VAL A 207 15.52 -11.77 -5.42
CA VAL A 207 14.09 -11.98 -5.21
C VAL A 207 13.86 -13.16 -4.27
N ALA A 208 13.05 -12.98 -3.23
CA ALA A 208 12.62 -14.06 -2.35
C ALA A 208 11.36 -14.74 -2.88
N VAL A 209 10.32 -13.97 -3.20
CA VAL A 209 9.09 -14.49 -3.80
C VAL A 209 8.89 -13.83 -5.15
N ARG A 210 8.81 -14.64 -6.21
CA ARG A 210 8.52 -14.19 -7.57
C ARG A 210 7.10 -14.58 -7.94
N VAL A 211 6.24 -13.61 -8.22
CA VAL A 211 4.86 -13.84 -8.67
C VAL A 211 4.82 -13.79 -10.19
N GLY A 212 4.82 -14.97 -10.81
CA GLY A 212 5.01 -15.15 -12.26
C GLY A 212 6.43 -14.86 -12.72
N GLU A 213 6.83 -15.47 -13.84
CA GLU A 213 8.00 -15.06 -14.58
C GLU A 213 7.68 -13.85 -15.47
N LYS A 214 8.71 -13.16 -15.99
CA LYS A 214 8.50 -12.01 -16.87
C LYS A 214 7.70 -12.40 -18.11
N GLY A 215 6.57 -11.72 -18.31
CA GLY A 215 5.67 -11.94 -19.46
C GLY A 215 4.60 -13.01 -19.22
N ASP A 216 4.52 -13.56 -18.00
CA ASP A 216 3.44 -14.47 -17.63
C ASP A 216 2.10 -13.73 -17.53
N HIS A 217 1.07 -14.36 -18.09
CA HIS A 217 -0.33 -13.96 -17.95
C HIS A 217 -1.12 -15.07 -17.26
N GLY A 218 -1.88 -14.75 -16.23
CA GLY A 218 -2.68 -15.74 -15.53
C GLY A 218 -3.28 -15.25 -14.23
N VAL A 219 -3.93 -16.20 -13.54
CA VAL A 219 -4.43 -16.00 -12.18
C VAL A 219 -3.25 -16.09 -11.20
N ALA A 220 -3.20 -15.16 -10.25
CA ALA A 220 -2.35 -15.23 -9.08
C ALA A 220 -3.11 -14.56 -7.93
N GLU A 221 -3.89 -15.34 -7.20
CA GLU A 221 -4.66 -14.85 -6.04
C GLU A 221 -3.92 -15.25 -4.76
N ILE A 222 -3.58 -14.27 -3.93
CA ILE A 222 -2.88 -14.49 -2.65
C ILE A 222 -3.70 -13.85 -1.53
N THR A 223 -4.01 -14.62 -0.51
CA THR A 223 -4.84 -14.20 0.62
C THR A 223 -4.23 -14.64 1.95
N ASP A 224 -4.37 -13.81 2.99
CA ASP A 224 -4.01 -14.14 4.38
C ASP A 224 -2.53 -14.53 4.59
N LEU A 225 -1.60 -13.96 3.81
CA LEU A 225 -0.17 -14.21 3.95
C LEU A 225 0.58 -13.03 4.57
N LEU A 226 1.67 -13.35 5.26
CA LEU A 226 2.68 -12.39 5.66
C LEU A 226 4.00 -12.70 4.95
N PHE A 227 4.51 -11.73 4.20
CA PHE A 227 5.89 -11.78 3.69
C PHE A 227 6.83 -11.10 4.67
N SER A 228 7.94 -11.76 5.01
CA SER A 228 8.89 -11.27 6.02
C SER A 228 10.32 -11.64 5.66
N THR A 229 11.27 -11.09 6.42
CA THR A 229 12.66 -11.53 6.43
C THR A 229 13.10 -11.92 7.83
N ARG A 230 14.16 -12.74 7.92
CA ARG A 230 15.00 -12.89 9.11
C ARG A 230 16.35 -12.22 8.83
N GLY A 231 16.70 -11.25 9.66
CA GLY A 231 17.87 -10.42 9.49
C GLY A 231 19.21 -11.12 9.76
N PRO A 232 20.31 -10.54 9.27
CA PRO A 232 20.34 -9.46 8.27
C PRO A 232 19.91 -9.96 6.88
N ALA A 233 19.26 -9.09 6.11
CA ALA A 233 18.67 -9.39 4.80
C ALA A 233 18.74 -8.18 3.86
N ALA A 234 19.89 -7.48 3.82
CA ALA A 234 20.06 -6.23 3.08
C ALA A 234 19.92 -6.36 1.54
N GLY A 235 19.95 -7.58 1.01
CA GLY A 235 19.77 -7.92 -0.41
C GLY A 235 18.38 -8.46 -0.77
N ALA A 236 17.46 -8.60 0.18
CA ALA A 236 16.14 -9.18 -0.09
C ALA A 236 15.26 -8.24 -0.92
N ILE A 237 14.88 -8.66 -2.13
CA ILE A 237 13.68 -8.17 -2.80
C ILE A 237 12.55 -9.11 -2.36
N ILE A 238 11.68 -8.69 -1.44
CA ILE A 238 10.76 -9.62 -0.76
C ILE A 238 9.76 -10.21 -1.76
N VAL A 239 9.08 -9.35 -2.53
CA VAL A 239 8.21 -9.77 -3.64
C VAL A 239 8.59 -9.03 -4.92
N GLU A 240 8.89 -9.79 -5.97
CA GLU A 240 8.89 -9.31 -7.36
C GLU A 240 7.62 -9.83 -8.04
N TRP A 241 6.83 -8.91 -8.57
CA TRP A 241 5.53 -9.19 -9.18
C TRP A 241 5.61 -8.96 -10.68
N ASN A 242 5.55 -10.06 -11.44
CA ASN A 242 5.62 -10.06 -12.91
C ASN A 242 4.29 -10.43 -13.56
N MET A 243 3.41 -11.10 -12.83
CA MET A 243 2.13 -11.60 -13.34
C MET A 243 1.28 -10.47 -13.91
N HIS A 244 0.74 -10.71 -15.10
CA HIS A 244 -0.34 -9.91 -15.67
C HIS A 244 -1.65 -10.69 -15.64
N GLU A 245 -2.77 -10.03 -15.41
CA GLU A 245 -4.09 -10.63 -15.45
C GLU A 245 -4.41 -11.16 -16.87
N PRO A 246 -5.19 -12.24 -17.01
CA PRO A 246 -5.64 -12.69 -18.32
C PRO A 246 -6.65 -11.70 -18.91
N ALA A 247 -6.68 -11.61 -20.24
CA ALA A 247 -7.64 -10.75 -20.93
C ALA A 247 -9.09 -11.03 -20.48
N GLY A 248 -9.83 -9.98 -20.18
CA GLY A 248 -11.23 -10.05 -19.73
C GLY A 248 -11.43 -10.46 -18.26
N HIS A 249 -10.36 -10.68 -17.48
CA HIS A 249 -10.45 -11.15 -16.09
C HIS A 249 -9.75 -10.18 -15.13
N LYS A 250 -10.36 -9.00 -14.92
CA LYS A 250 -9.82 -7.96 -14.04
C LYS A 250 -9.64 -8.47 -12.60
N GLY A 251 -8.53 -8.09 -11.98
CA GLY A 251 -8.18 -8.49 -10.61
C GLY A 251 -7.92 -9.99 -10.46
N ALA A 252 -7.59 -10.70 -11.53
CA ALA A 252 -7.19 -12.10 -11.47
C ALA A 252 -5.77 -12.28 -10.91
N ALA A 253 -4.94 -11.24 -10.96
CA ALA A 253 -3.64 -11.17 -10.32
C ALA A 253 -3.73 -10.13 -9.19
N GLY A 254 -3.70 -10.58 -7.94
CA GLY A 254 -3.88 -9.69 -6.79
C GLY A 254 -3.64 -10.32 -5.43
N MET A 255 -3.62 -9.46 -4.41
CA MET A 255 -3.46 -9.83 -3.01
C MET A 255 -4.51 -9.14 -2.14
N TRP A 256 -5.06 -9.87 -1.18
CA TRP A 256 -6.00 -9.39 -0.16
C TRP A 256 -5.53 -9.85 1.22
N ASP A 257 -5.68 -9.00 2.24
CA ASP A 257 -5.25 -9.32 3.62
C ASP A 257 -3.85 -9.95 3.67
N THR A 258 -2.96 -9.42 2.82
CA THR A 258 -1.61 -9.93 2.63
C THR A 258 -0.65 -8.77 2.82
N HIS A 259 0.32 -8.97 3.71
CA HIS A 259 1.12 -7.88 4.26
C HIS A 259 2.62 -8.20 4.17
N PHE A 260 3.43 -7.18 4.37
CA PHE A 260 4.87 -7.28 4.54
C PHE A 260 5.22 -6.76 5.93
N ARG A 261 5.98 -7.55 6.69
CA ARG A 261 6.56 -7.11 7.97
C ARG A 261 8.05 -7.34 7.97
N ILE A 262 8.80 -6.27 8.08
CA ILE A 262 10.26 -6.30 8.07
C ILE A 262 10.77 -5.98 9.48
N GLY A 263 11.07 -7.02 10.24
CA GLY A 263 11.53 -6.93 11.63
C GLY A 263 10.41 -6.78 12.67
N GLY A 264 10.80 -6.43 13.90
CA GLY A 264 9.88 -6.10 14.99
C GLY A 264 8.97 -7.22 15.45
N ALA A 265 9.42 -8.48 15.34
CA ALA A 265 8.70 -9.63 15.86
C ALA A 265 9.63 -10.82 16.11
N ASN A 266 9.15 -11.77 16.92
CA ASN A 266 9.89 -12.99 17.24
C ASN A 266 10.26 -13.78 15.98
N GLY A 267 11.52 -14.23 15.96
CA GLY A 267 12.08 -15.01 14.87
C GLY A 267 12.56 -14.19 13.67
N THR A 268 12.44 -12.85 13.70
CA THR A 268 12.98 -11.96 12.65
C THR A 268 14.45 -11.59 12.86
N ASP A 269 15.01 -11.80 14.05
CA ASP A 269 16.35 -11.36 14.45
C ASP A 269 16.59 -9.85 14.21
N LEU A 270 15.50 -9.07 14.29
CA LEU A 270 15.42 -7.63 14.06
C LEU A 270 14.48 -7.00 15.11
N GLY A 271 14.54 -7.50 16.34
CA GLY A 271 13.75 -7.00 17.47
C GLY A 271 14.50 -5.92 18.25
N VAL A 272 13.96 -5.56 19.41
CA VAL A 272 14.53 -4.54 20.29
C VAL A 272 15.91 -4.90 20.83
N ALA A 273 16.20 -6.20 20.96
CA ALA A 273 17.49 -6.69 21.44
C ALA A 273 18.62 -6.48 20.40
N GLU A 274 18.31 -6.70 19.13
CA GLU A 274 19.27 -6.55 18.03
C GLU A 274 19.35 -5.12 17.52
N CYS A 275 18.20 -4.44 17.44
CA CYS A 275 18.02 -3.21 16.70
C CYS A 275 17.35 -2.10 17.53
N PRO A 276 17.87 -1.73 18.72
CA PRO A 276 17.26 -0.69 19.55
C PRO A 276 17.18 0.66 18.82
N ALA A 277 16.19 1.50 19.17
CA ALA A 277 16.01 2.81 18.56
C ALA A 277 17.31 3.65 18.51
N GLY A 278 17.59 4.23 17.33
CA GLY A 278 18.75 5.08 17.11
C GLY A 278 20.06 4.32 16.88
N ASN A 279 20.06 2.97 16.85
CA ASN A 279 21.21 2.21 16.37
C ASN A 279 21.50 2.55 14.90
N LEU A 280 22.75 2.36 14.47
CA LEU A 280 23.22 2.57 13.09
C LEU A 280 23.87 1.31 12.52
N ASN A 281 23.52 0.13 13.06
CA ASN A 281 24.19 -1.10 12.72
C ASN A 281 23.63 -1.66 11.41
N ASP A 282 24.48 -1.87 10.42
CA ASP A 282 24.10 -2.44 9.13
C ASP A 282 23.50 -3.85 9.27
N SER A 283 23.76 -4.58 10.37
CA SER A 283 23.09 -5.87 10.65
C SER A 283 21.58 -5.73 10.90
N CYS A 284 21.07 -4.52 11.13
CA CYS A 284 19.65 -4.22 11.23
C CYS A 284 18.99 -3.97 9.87
N ALA A 285 19.70 -4.22 8.76
CA ALA A 285 19.12 -4.18 7.43
C ALA A 285 18.19 -5.37 7.18
N GLY A 286 16.89 -5.09 7.05
CA GLY A 286 15.85 -6.10 6.91
C GLY A 286 15.41 -6.37 5.47
N ALA A 287 15.57 -5.44 4.53
CA ALA A 287 15.23 -5.67 3.13
C ALA A 287 15.88 -4.65 2.18
N TYR A 288 16.11 -5.05 0.93
CA TYR A 288 16.53 -4.15 -0.15
C TYR A 288 15.36 -3.39 -0.79
N LEU A 289 14.28 -4.12 -1.07
CA LEU A 289 13.04 -3.65 -1.68
C LEU A 289 11.89 -4.57 -1.23
N ALA A 290 10.80 -4.02 -0.73
CA ALA A 290 9.70 -4.85 -0.25
C ALA A 290 8.84 -5.40 -1.40
N LEU A 291 8.29 -4.52 -2.24
CA LEU A 291 7.45 -4.91 -3.38
C LEU A 291 7.92 -4.25 -4.67
N HIS A 292 8.14 -5.05 -5.71
CA HIS A 292 8.47 -4.59 -7.06
C HIS A 292 7.41 -5.04 -8.06
N LEU A 293 6.58 -4.12 -8.55
CA LEU A 293 5.70 -4.36 -9.69
C LEU A 293 6.46 -4.06 -10.98
N THR A 294 6.77 -5.09 -11.77
CA THR A 294 7.60 -4.92 -12.97
C THR A 294 6.78 -4.42 -14.16
N CYS A 295 7.47 -3.93 -15.19
CA CYS A 295 6.88 -3.22 -16.34
C CYS A 295 5.70 -3.91 -17.03
N GLY A 296 5.72 -5.24 -17.14
CA GLY A 296 4.67 -6.02 -17.80
C GLY A 296 3.58 -6.54 -16.89
N SER A 297 3.59 -6.18 -15.61
CA SER A 297 2.68 -6.76 -14.61
C SER A 297 1.38 -5.97 -14.45
N SER A 298 0.38 -6.58 -13.83
CA SER A 298 -0.84 -5.93 -13.32
C SER A 298 -1.11 -6.44 -11.91
N ALA A 299 -1.72 -5.63 -11.03
CA ALA A 299 -1.96 -6.07 -9.65
C ALA A 299 -3.20 -5.42 -9.04
N TYR A 300 -4.02 -6.21 -8.36
CA TYR A 300 -5.06 -5.74 -7.45
C TYR A 300 -4.61 -5.95 -6.00
N LEU A 301 -4.30 -4.88 -5.28
CA LEU A 301 -3.75 -4.91 -3.93
C LEU A 301 -4.74 -4.25 -2.96
N GLU A 302 -5.43 -5.04 -2.15
CA GLU A 302 -6.43 -4.55 -1.20
C GLU A 302 -5.99 -4.79 0.25
N GLY A 303 -5.91 -3.71 1.03
CA GLY A 303 -5.45 -3.73 2.42
C GLY A 303 -3.97 -4.07 2.60
N THR A 304 -3.19 -4.15 1.52
CA THR A 304 -1.76 -4.49 1.59
C THR A 304 -0.99 -3.45 2.40
N TRP A 305 -0.34 -3.93 3.47
CA TRP A 305 0.48 -3.11 4.34
C TRP A 305 1.95 -3.51 4.16
N VAL A 306 2.77 -2.57 3.70
CA VAL A 306 4.20 -2.76 3.47
C VAL A 306 4.97 -2.07 4.59
N TRP A 307 5.20 -2.78 5.69
CA TRP A 307 5.70 -2.18 6.93
C TRP A 307 7.14 -2.58 7.24
N THR A 308 7.99 -1.57 7.41
CA THR A 308 9.27 -1.74 8.11
C THR A 308 9.10 -1.38 9.57
N ALA A 309 9.46 -2.29 10.47
CA ALA A 309 9.08 -2.15 11.86
C ALA A 309 9.73 -0.94 12.54
N ASP A 310 8.89 -0.03 13.05
CA ASP A 310 9.29 1.13 13.86
C ASP A 310 9.33 0.80 15.36
N HIS A 311 8.64 -0.27 15.78
CA HIS A 311 8.65 -0.83 17.13
C HIS A 311 8.58 -2.36 17.11
N ASP A 312 8.96 -2.98 18.24
CA ASP A 312 8.85 -4.42 18.42
C ASP A 312 7.43 -4.79 18.87
N LEU A 313 6.78 -5.68 18.13
CA LEU A 313 5.42 -6.17 18.41
C LEU A 313 5.39 -7.24 19.50
N ASP A 314 6.49 -7.99 19.66
CA ASP A 314 6.61 -9.09 20.63
C ASP A 314 7.52 -8.72 21.82
N GLY A 315 8.09 -7.52 21.80
CA GLY A 315 8.86 -6.89 22.87
C GLY A 315 8.30 -5.51 23.26
N ASP A 316 9.09 -4.72 23.98
CA ASP A 316 8.72 -3.36 24.39
C ASP A 316 9.73 -2.34 23.85
N GLY A 317 9.31 -1.47 22.93
CA GLY A 317 10.05 -0.26 22.55
C GLY A 317 10.16 0.00 21.05
N GLN A 318 10.57 1.23 20.71
CA GLN A 318 10.95 1.60 19.35
C GLN A 318 12.24 0.89 18.93
N ILE A 319 12.34 0.59 17.64
CA ILE A 319 13.51 -0.05 17.02
C ILE A 319 13.99 0.77 15.82
N SER A 320 15.18 0.45 15.31
CA SER A 320 15.68 1.01 14.06
C SER A 320 16.12 -0.11 13.15
N VAL A 321 15.16 -0.58 12.35
CA VAL A 321 15.33 -1.56 11.26
C VAL A 321 15.42 -0.80 9.94
N PHE A 322 16.33 -1.22 9.07
CA PHE A 322 16.57 -0.56 7.79
C PHE A 322 16.03 -1.38 6.64
N SER A 323 15.00 -0.87 5.97
CA SER A 323 14.58 -1.35 4.64
C SER A 323 14.90 -0.29 3.60
N GLY A 324 15.46 -0.66 2.45
CA GLY A 324 15.87 0.29 1.44
C GLY A 324 14.67 1.01 0.80
N ARG A 325 13.71 0.24 0.30
CA ARG A 325 12.62 0.71 -0.58
C ARG A 325 11.32 0.00 -0.23
N GLY A 326 10.21 0.74 -0.23
CA GLY A 326 8.88 0.18 -0.04
C GLY A 326 8.34 -0.48 -1.29
N VAL A 327 7.51 0.24 -2.03
CA VAL A 327 6.89 -0.19 -3.27
C VAL A 327 7.53 0.54 -4.45
N LEU A 328 8.12 -0.22 -5.37
CA LEU A 328 8.50 0.24 -6.69
C LEU A 328 7.48 -0.29 -7.71
N SER A 329 6.85 0.59 -8.47
CA SER A 329 6.04 0.19 -9.62
C SER A 329 6.58 0.78 -10.90
N GLU A 330 6.89 -0.12 -11.83
CA GLU A 330 7.17 0.18 -13.24
C GLU A 330 6.02 -0.30 -14.15
N SER A 331 4.96 -0.87 -13.55
CA SER A 331 3.87 -1.54 -14.25
C SER A 331 3.14 -0.58 -15.21
N ASN A 332 2.87 -1.09 -16.42
CA ASN A 332 1.98 -0.43 -17.38
C ASN A 332 0.48 -0.62 -17.06
N GLY A 333 0.18 -1.25 -15.93
CA GLY A 333 -1.16 -1.45 -15.41
C GLY A 333 -1.97 -2.57 -16.09
N PRO A 334 -3.23 -2.74 -15.66
CA PRO A 334 -3.85 -1.96 -14.59
C PRO A 334 -3.32 -2.33 -13.19
N VAL A 335 -3.16 -1.32 -12.33
CA VAL A 335 -2.84 -1.51 -10.91
C VAL A 335 -3.87 -0.80 -10.03
N TRP A 336 -4.41 -1.52 -9.05
CA TRP A 336 -5.27 -0.98 -8.02
C TRP A 336 -4.60 -1.15 -6.66
N MET A 337 -4.40 -0.06 -5.93
CA MET A 337 -3.92 -0.04 -4.55
C MET A 337 -5.06 0.50 -3.68
N ILE A 338 -5.86 -0.42 -3.15
CA ILE A 338 -7.08 -0.14 -2.39
C ILE A 338 -6.75 -0.18 -0.90
N GLY A 339 -6.70 0.98 -0.24
CA GLY A 339 -6.34 1.06 1.18
C GLY A 339 -4.93 0.54 1.48
N ALA A 340 -3.97 0.75 0.56
CA ALA A 340 -2.60 0.27 0.72
C ALA A 340 -1.74 1.22 1.56
N ALA A 341 -0.78 0.69 2.29
CA ALA A 341 0.18 1.48 3.06
C ALA A 341 1.62 1.02 2.81
N SER A 342 2.57 1.96 2.82
CA SER A 342 4.01 1.65 2.83
C SER A 342 4.74 2.58 3.78
N GLU A 343 5.49 2.03 4.72
CA GLU A 343 5.98 2.79 5.87
C GLU A 343 7.42 2.45 6.26
N HIS A 344 8.12 3.51 6.69
CA HIS A 344 9.44 3.45 7.32
C HIS A 344 10.57 2.87 6.45
N HIS A 345 10.42 2.94 5.13
CA HIS A 345 11.49 2.62 4.19
C HIS A 345 12.44 3.80 3.99
N THR A 346 13.73 3.51 3.87
CA THR A 346 14.82 4.50 3.92
C THR A 346 14.75 5.51 2.77
N LEU A 347 14.56 5.05 1.53
CA LEU A 347 14.62 5.92 0.35
C LEU A 347 13.24 6.48 -0.03
N TYR A 348 12.24 5.61 -0.10
CA TYR A 348 10.87 5.97 -0.47
C TYR A 348 9.88 4.91 0.00
N GLN A 349 8.63 5.34 0.21
CA GLN A 349 7.51 4.45 0.48
C GLN A 349 6.89 3.98 -0.84
N PHE A 350 6.53 4.89 -1.73
CA PHE A 350 6.09 4.58 -3.10
C PHE A 350 6.97 5.27 -4.15
N ASN A 351 7.40 4.54 -5.17
CA ASN A 351 8.11 5.06 -6.34
C ASN A 351 7.45 4.53 -7.62
N LEU A 352 6.89 5.42 -8.43
CA LEU A 352 6.25 5.11 -9.70
C LEU A 352 7.14 5.63 -10.84
N ILE A 353 7.60 4.72 -11.70
CA ILE A 353 8.62 5.01 -12.72
C ILE A 353 8.11 4.48 -14.06
N GLU A 354 7.90 5.38 -15.02
CA GLU A 354 7.34 5.02 -16.33
C GLU A 354 6.02 4.22 -16.24
N ALA A 355 5.34 4.30 -15.10
CA ALA A 355 4.16 3.52 -14.78
C ALA A 355 2.92 4.08 -15.49
N ARG A 356 1.92 3.22 -15.72
CA ARG A 356 0.66 3.60 -16.35
C ARG A 356 -0.53 2.96 -15.66
N ASP A 357 -1.69 3.59 -15.78
CA ASP A 357 -2.98 3.03 -15.37
C ASP A 357 -2.98 2.54 -13.91
N HIS A 358 -2.77 3.47 -12.97
CA HIS A 358 -2.83 3.18 -11.54
C HIS A 358 -4.00 3.92 -10.87
N TYR A 359 -4.79 3.18 -10.08
CA TYR A 359 -5.68 3.76 -9.08
C TYR A 359 -5.14 3.48 -7.68
N MET A 360 -4.92 4.52 -6.89
CA MET A 360 -4.39 4.44 -5.53
C MET A 360 -5.34 5.18 -4.58
N GLY A 361 -6.12 4.45 -3.79
CA GLY A 361 -7.22 5.03 -3.02
C GLY A 361 -7.62 4.18 -1.80
N THR A 362 -7.48 4.65 -0.57
CA THR A 362 -6.49 5.66 -0.13
C THR A 362 -5.11 5.00 0.00
N ILE A 363 -4.03 5.78 -0.13
CA ILE A 363 -2.68 5.33 0.23
C ILE A 363 -2.13 6.07 1.43
N GLN A 364 -1.31 5.39 2.23
CA GLN A 364 -0.79 5.93 3.48
C GLN A 364 0.72 5.66 3.62
N THR A 365 1.45 6.61 4.20
CA THR A 365 2.89 6.51 4.43
C THR A 365 3.39 7.18 5.69
N GLU A 366 4.42 6.60 6.33
CA GLU A 366 5.23 7.25 7.35
C GLU A 366 6.72 7.25 6.99
N THR A 367 7.40 8.35 7.33
CA THR A 367 8.88 8.42 7.31
C THR A 367 9.46 7.53 8.43
N PRO A 368 10.59 6.82 8.22
CA PRO A 368 11.23 6.08 9.30
C PRO A 368 11.67 7.00 10.45
N TYR A 369 11.39 6.62 11.69
CA TYR A 369 11.54 7.51 12.85
C TYR A 369 12.98 7.93 13.15
N TYR A 370 13.95 7.10 12.76
CA TYR A 370 15.36 7.39 12.92
C TYR A 370 15.83 8.55 12.01
N GLN A 371 15.16 8.80 10.89
CA GLN A 371 15.58 9.88 9.98
C GLN A 371 15.49 11.24 10.68
N PRO A 372 16.48 12.13 10.49
CA PRO A 372 17.51 12.11 9.45
C PRO A 372 18.84 11.42 9.84
N ILE A 373 18.86 10.52 10.83
CA ILE A 373 20.09 9.85 11.30
C ILE A 373 19.92 8.32 11.23
N PRO A 374 20.49 7.63 10.22
CA PRO A 374 21.16 8.24 9.08
C PRO A 374 20.15 8.85 8.09
N ALA A 375 20.61 9.81 7.30
CA ALA A 375 19.83 10.37 6.20
C ALA A 375 19.86 9.41 5.02
N PRO A 376 18.82 9.39 4.16
CA PRO A 376 18.86 8.62 2.92
C PRO A 376 20.05 9.06 2.04
N PRO A 377 20.69 8.13 1.31
CA PRO A 377 20.26 6.74 1.12
C PRO A 377 20.75 5.77 2.20
N LYS A 378 21.53 6.21 3.19
CA LYS A 378 22.19 5.31 4.15
C LYS A 378 21.19 4.56 5.04
N PRO A 379 21.46 3.29 5.38
CA PRO A 379 22.69 2.53 5.10
C PRO A 379 22.80 1.94 3.68
N PHE A 380 21.76 2.07 2.86
CA PHE A 380 21.76 1.55 1.50
C PHE A 380 22.52 2.45 0.52
N SER A 381 22.93 1.86 -0.59
CA SER A 381 23.40 2.60 -1.77
C SER A 381 22.24 2.88 -2.71
N ARG A 382 22.29 4.04 -3.39
CA ARG A 382 21.40 4.31 -4.53
C ARG A 382 21.70 3.36 -5.68
N ASN A 383 20.66 2.90 -6.35
CA ASN A 383 20.70 2.08 -7.53
C ASN A 383 19.97 2.80 -8.67
N ALA A 384 20.74 3.27 -9.65
CA ALA A 384 20.19 3.98 -10.81
C ALA A 384 19.27 3.09 -11.66
N LYS A 385 19.45 1.76 -11.65
CA LYS A 385 18.59 0.82 -12.40
C LYS A 385 17.20 0.66 -11.78
N LEU A 386 17.03 1.02 -10.51
CA LEU A 386 15.72 1.09 -9.84
C LEU A 386 15.19 2.52 -9.79
N HIS A 387 15.84 3.44 -10.53
CA HIS A 387 15.47 4.85 -10.59
C HIS A 387 15.34 5.49 -9.20
N ASP A 388 16.25 5.13 -8.29
CA ASP A 388 16.23 5.70 -6.94
C ASP A 388 16.30 7.23 -7.00
N PRO A 389 15.44 7.94 -6.25
CA PRO A 389 15.43 9.39 -6.24
C PRO A 389 16.77 9.95 -5.74
N LYS A 390 17.06 11.19 -6.14
CA LYS A 390 18.15 11.98 -5.56
C LYS A 390 17.64 12.64 -4.27
N PHE A 391 18.54 12.88 -3.33
CA PHE A 391 18.23 13.46 -2.02
C PHE A 391 18.93 14.81 -1.81
N ASP A 392 19.26 15.51 -2.91
CA ASP A 392 20.13 16.70 -2.89
C ASP A 392 19.59 17.83 -1.97
N ASN A 393 18.28 17.87 -1.73
CA ASN A 393 17.61 18.90 -0.90
C ASN A 393 16.71 18.31 0.21
N THR A 394 16.83 17.02 0.53
CA THR A 394 16.00 16.37 1.57
C THR A 394 16.81 15.37 2.38
N THR A 395 16.50 15.26 3.67
CA THR A 395 17.11 14.31 4.61
C THR A 395 16.14 13.22 5.05
N ALA A 396 15.00 13.10 4.37
CA ALA A 396 13.94 12.15 4.66
C ALA A 396 13.51 11.40 3.39
N ALA A 397 12.96 10.21 3.60
CA ALA A 397 12.39 9.36 2.56
C ALA A 397 11.24 10.08 1.84
N TRP A 398 11.07 9.79 0.54
CA TRP A 398 9.90 10.23 -0.19
C TRP A 398 8.66 9.43 0.22
N ALA A 399 7.53 10.09 0.47
CA ALA A 399 6.24 9.42 0.61
C ALA A 399 5.82 8.79 -0.73
N LEU A 400 5.77 9.62 -1.77
CA LEU A 400 5.49 9.25 -3.15
C LEU A 400 6.45 10.00 -4.07
N ASN A 401 7.14 9.27 -4.94
CA ASN A 401 7.92 9.82 -6.04
C ASN A 401 7.34 9.30 -7.37
N VAL A 402 7.09 10.19 -8.33
CA VAL A 402 6.50 9.84 -9.63
C VAL A 402 7.36 10.43 -10.73
N VAL A 403 7.84 9.58 -11.64
CA VAL A 403 8.75 9.94 -12.72
C VAL A 403 8.25 9.34 -14.02
N ASP A 404 8.08 10.19 -15.05
CA ASP A 404 7.70 9.81 -16.42
C ASP A 404 6.49 8.84 -16.50
N SER A 405 5.60 8.90 -15.52
CA SER A 405 4.41 8.06 -15.41
C SER A 405 3.18 8.80 -15.92
N HIS A 406 2.15 8.07 -16.34
CA HIS A 406 0.93 8.63 -16.91
C HIS A 406 -0.32 7.94 -16.37
N ASP A 407 -1.43 8.66 -16.34
CA ASP A 407 -2.72 8.11 -15.92
C ASP A 407 -2.68 7.50 -14.51
N ILE A 408 -1.98 8.21 -13.62
CA ILE A 408 -1.89 7.87 -12.20
C ILE A 408 -2.95 8.68 -11.44
N ILE A 409 -3.86 7.95 -10.78
CA ILE A 409 -4.95 8.53 -10.00
C ILE A 409 -4.72 8.21 -8.53
N VAL A 410 -4.32 9.21 -7.74
CA VAL A 410 -4.31 9.12 -6.28
C VAL A 410 -5.57 9.78 -5.75
N TYR A 411 -6.43 8.97 -5.13
CA TYR A 411 -7.75 9.37 -4.63
C TYR A 411 -7.80 9.19 -3.10
N GLY A 412 -7.25 10.19 -2.39
CA GLY A 412 -7.01 10.13 -0.94
C GLY A 412 -5.59 9.68 -0.63
N ALA A 413 -4.89 10.46 0.19
CA ALA A 413 -3.51 10.18 0.61
C ALA A 413 -3.25 10.67 2.04
N GLY A 414 -2.66 9.81 2.87
CA GLY A 414 -2.19 10.16 4.22
C GLY A 414 -0.68 10.03 4.29
N PHE A 415 0.05 11.12 4.03
CA PHE A 415 1.52 11.11 4.03
C PHE A 415 2.09 11.84 5.24
N TYR A 416 2.69 11.10 6.16
CA TYR A 416 3.08 11.62 7.46
C TYR A 416 4.59 11.59 7.70
N SER A 417 5.02 12.55 8.53
CA SER A 417 6.38 12.65 9.05
C SER A 417 6.31 13.17 10.49
N PHE A 418 6.39 12.26 11.46
CA PHE A 418 6.14 12.56 12.88
C PHE A 418 7.41 12.82 13.70
N PHE A 419 8.54 12.24 13.29
CA PHE A 419 9.76 12.16 14.09
C PHE A 419 10.96 12.81 13.40
N GLN A 420 11.91 13.24 14.23
CA GLN A 420 13.29 13.52 13.82
C GLN A 420 14.24 12.84 14.82
N ALA A 421 15.04 11.89 14.34
CA ALA A 421 16.01 11.15 15.16
C ALA A 421 15.39 10.49 16.41
N CYS A 422 14.32 9.71 16.20
CA CYS A 422 13.55 8.99 17.21
C CYS A 422 12.91 9.89 18.29
N ARG A 423 12.78 11.19 18.02
CA ARG A 423 12.07 12.14 18.89
C ARG A 423 10.94 12.78 18.12
N ILE A 424 9.79 12.92 18.77
CA ILE A 424 8.67 13.69 18.22
C ILE A 424 9.18 15.13 18.04
N HIS A 425 9.23 15.62 16.80
CA HIS A 425 9.60 17.01 16.54
C HIS A 425 8.44 17.94 16.95
N LYS A 426 8.66 19.26 17.04
CA LYS A 426 7.56 20.22 17.26
C LYS A 426 6.56 20.10 16.11
N ILE A 427 5.49 19.34 16.32
CA ILE A 427 4.29 19.37 15.49
C ILE A 427 3.57 20.67 15.84
N SER A 428 3.86 21.76 15.13
CA SER A 428 2.94 22.90 15.14
C SER A 428 1.69 22.47 14.38
N LEU A 429 0.53 22.48 15.04
CA LEU A 429 -0.80 21.98 14.64
C LEU A 429 -1.41 22.60 13.35
N ASN A 430 -0.62 22.86 12.31
CA ASN A 430 -1.07 23.47 11.05
C ASN A 430 -0.84 22.58 9.82
N THR A 431 -0.54 21.29 9.99
CA THR A 431 -0.49 20.36 8.86
C THR A 431 -1.87 19.73 8.68
N PRO A 432 -2.70 20.20 7.72
CA PRO A 432 -3.95 19.50 7.42
C PRO A 432 -3.61 18.10 6.88
N LEU A 433 -4.42 17.10 7.26
CA LEU A 433 -4.60 15.91 6.43
C LEU A 433 -4.89 16.40 5.00
N ILE A 434 -4.00 16.08 4.06
CA ILE A 434 -4.19 16.49 2.67
C ILE A 434 -5.02 15.41 1.98
N ASP A 435 -6.33 15.59 2.03
CA ASP A 435 -7.25 14.93 1.12
C ASP A 435 -6.94 15.38 -0.30
N THR A 436 -6.00 14.68 -0.93
CA THR A 436 -5.48 15.05 -2.24
C THR A 436 -6.11 14.16 -3.29
N LEU A 437 -6.76 14.79 -4.26
CA LEU A 437 -6.89 14.22 -5.59
C LEU A 437 -5.66 14.67 -6.39
N LEU A 438 -4.73 13.75 -6.64
CA LEU A 438 -3.62 13.98 -7.57
C LEU A 438 -3.90 13.18 -8.85
N LYS A 439 -3.96 13.89 -9.98
CA LYS A 439 -3.78 13.29 -11.30
C LYS A 439 -2.38 13.66 -11.76
N LEU A 440 -1.56 12.66 -12.05
CA LEU A 440 -0.18 12.82 -12.54
C LEU A 440 -0.06 12.28 -13.96
#